data_AF-E5Y8Z7-F1
#
_entry.id   AF-E5Y8Z7-F1
#
_cell.length_a   1.000
_cell.length_b   1.000
_cell.length_c   1.000
_cell.angle_alpha   90.00
_cell.angle_beta   90.00
_cell.angle_gamma   90.00
#
_symmetry.space_group_name_H-M   'P 1'
#
loop_
_entity.id
_entity.type
_entity.pdbx_description
1 polymer ?
#
loop_
_entity_poly.entity_id
_entity_poly.type
_entity_poly.pdbx_seq_one_letter_code
_entity_poly.pdbx_strand_id
1 'polypeptide(L)'
;MRKANCAVILATQSLSDARNSGILDVLAESCPTKIFLPNSAAEDAGQKELYTGMGLNDKQLAILKSGIPKQDYYMVSPQGRRKVQLALKGKALAFVGASDKASIARIRELAAEHGPGNWQHIWLRERGVA
;
A
#
# COMPACT_ATOMS: atom_id res chain seq x y z
N MET A 1 13.11 -1.81 -19.23
CA MET A 1 12.16 -2.28 -18.19
C MET A 1 10.76 -2.54 -18.75
N ARG A 2 10.02 -1.53 -19.27
CA ARG A 2 8.66 -1.73 -19.82
C ARG A 2 8.59 -2.77 -20.96
N LYS A 3 9.61 -2.81 -21.82
CA LYS A 3 9.72 -3.76 -22.95
C LYS A 3 9.87 -5.24 -22.51
N ALA A 4 10.20 -5.48 -21.24
CA ALA A 4 10.41 -6.81 -20.67
C ALA A 4 9.27 -7.24 -19.71
N ASN A 5 8.11 -6.57 -19.74
CA ASN A 5 6.99 -6.83 -18.83
C ASN A 5 7.37 -6.84 -17.34
N CYS A 6 8.27 -5.94 -16.94
CA CYS A 6 8.74 -5.81 -15.56
C CYS A 6 8.01 -4.66 -14.85
N ALA A 7 7.62 -4.89 -13.60
CA ALA A 7 7.09 -3.87 -12.70
C ALA A 7 8.15 -3.45 -11.67
N VAL A 8 8.31 -2.15 -11.47
CA VAL A 8 9.12 -1.59 -10.38
C VAL A 8 8.15 -0.94 -9.39
N ILE A 9 8.20 -1.39 -8.13
CA ILE A 9 7.35 -0.88 -7.06
C ILE A 9 8.26 -0.23 -6.02
N LEU A 10 8.03 1.06 -5.76
CA LEU A 10 8.65 1.78 -4.67
C LEU A 10 7.63 1.97 -3.54
N ALA A 11 8.03 1.68 -2.32
CA ALA A 11 7.26 2.00 -1.12
C ALA A 11 8.16 2.82 -0.16
N THR A 12 7.72 4.03 0.18
CA THR A 12 8.39 4.88 1.17
C THR A 12 7.38 5.39 2.19
N GLN A 13 7.81 5.49 3.44
CA GLN A 13 7.06 6.15 4.51
C GLN A 13 7.49 7.63 4.67
N SER A 14 8.59 8.03 4.02
CA SER A 14 9.18 9.37 4.12
C SER A 14 9.32 9.98 2.74
N LEU A 15 8.36 10.83 2.38
CA LEU A 15 8.45 11.68 1.18
C LEU A 15 9.54 12.75 1.32
N SER A 16 9.86 13.16 2.55
CA SER A 16 10.98 14.05 2.85
C SER A 16 12.31 13.46 2.43
N ASP A 17 12.54 12.17 2.63
CA ASP A 17 13.81 11.54 2.24
C ASP A 17 13.96 11.50 0.71
N ALA A 18 12.85 11.26 -0.01
CA ALA A 18 12.83 11.32 -1.47
C ALA A 18 13.13 12.74 -1.99
N ARG A 19 12.62 13.78 -1.32
CA ARG A 19 12.95 15.17 -1.63
C ARG A 19 14.42 15.49 -1.36
N ASN A 20 14.91 15.14 -0.17
CA ASN A 20 16.28 15.43 0.26
C ASN A 20 17.33 14.69 -0.57
N SER A 21 16.99 13.54 -1.13
CA SER A 21 17.86 12.78 -2.05
C SER A 21 17.76 13.23 -3.51
N GLY A 22 16.90 14.22 -3.83
CA GLY A 22 16.72 14.74 -5.18
C GLY A 22 16.00 13.80 -6.15
N ILE A 23 15.44 12.68 -5.66
CA ILE A 23 14.75 11.70 -6.52
C ILE A 23 13.26 11.98 -6.65
N LEU A 24 12.70 12.94 -5.89
CA LEU A 24 11.25 13.17 -5.84
C LEU A 24 10.65 13.44 -7.23
N ASP A 25 11.28 14.29 -8.03
CA ASP A 25 10.82 14.62 -9.39
C ASP A 25 10.90 13.40 -10.30
N VAL A 26 11.98 12.62 -10.19
CA VAL A 26 12.14 11.37 -10.94
C VAL A 26 11.05 10.38 -10.59
N LEU A 27 10.64 10.27 -9.31
CA LEU A 27 9.52 9.43 -8.88
C LEU A 27 8.17 9.99 -9.37
N ALA A 28 8.02 11.31 -9.35
CA ALA A 28 6.83 11.98 -9.87
C ALA A 28 6.63 11.69 -11.36
N GLU A 29 7.70 11.67 -12.16
CA GLU A 29 7.67 11.43 -13.60
C GLU A 29 7.68 9.93 -13.96
N SER A 30 8.54 9.14 -13.32
CA SER A 30 8.80 7.75 -13.70
C SER A 30 7.77 6.77 -13.14
N CYS A 31 7.02 7.14 -12.10
CA CYS A 31 5.95 6.32 -11.53
C CYS A 31 4.58 6.80 -12.04
N PRO A 32 4.06 6.25 -13.17
CA PRO A 32 2.78 6.70 -13.73
C PRO A 32 1.61 6.43 -12.77
N THR A 33 1.68 5.34 -12.02
CA THR A 33 0.70 4.98 -10.99
C THR A 33 1.28 5.27 -9.61
N LYS A 34 0.55 6.04 -8.81
CA LYS A 34 0.88 6.40 -7.44
C LYS A 34 -0.29 6.04 -6.53
N ILE A 35 0.01 5.42 -5.39
CA ILE A 35 -0.98 5.05 -4.39
C ILE A 35 -0.61 5.77 -3.10
N PHE A 36 -1.45 6.69 -2.67
CA PHE A 36 -1.29 7.46 -1.45
C PHE A 36 -2.17 6.86 -0.36
N LEU A 37 -1.61 6.74 0.83
CA LEU A 37 -2.31 6.24 2.02
C LEU A 37 -2.86 7.42 2.83
N PRO A 38 -3.86 7.18 3.70
CA PRO A 38 -4.39 8.20 4.58
C PRO A 38 -3.29 8.81 5.45
N ASN A 39 -3.29 10.13 5.55
CA ASN A 39 -2.35 10.90 6.35
C ASN A 39 -3.06 12.11 6.94
N SER A 40 -3.29 12.10 8.26
CA SER A 40 -3.96 13.20 8.98
C SER A 40 -3.20 14.53 8.90
N ALA A 41 -1.90 14.48 8.67
CA ALA A 41 -1.02 15.63 8.52
C ALA A 41 -0.87 16.08 7.05
N ALA A 42 -1.66 15.54 6.10
CA ALA A 42 -1.49 15.84 4.66
C ALA A 42 -1.65 17.32 4.28
N GLU A 43 -2.36 18.10 5.10
CA GLU A 43 -2.56 19.54 4.90
C GLU A 43 -1.54 20.41 5.66
N ASP A 44 -0.74 19.81 6.54
CA ASP A 44 0.29 20.53 7.29
C ASP A 44 1.35 21.04 6.33
N ALA A 45 1.82 22.28 6.51
CA ALA A 45 2.61 23.01 5.50
C ALA A 45 3.76 22.19 4.89
N GLY A 46 4.55 21.49 5.71
CA GLY A 46 5.69 20.70 5.23
C GLY A 46 5.31 19.43 4.46
N GLN A 47 4.18 18.79 4.79
CA GLN A 47 3.65 17.62 4.08
C GLN A 47 2.90 18.03 2.83
N LYS A 48 2.12 19.11 2.91
CA LYS A 48 1.40 19.69 1.79
C LYS A 48 2.33 20.00 0.63
N GLU A 49 3.50 20.59 0.90
CA GLU A 49 4.51 20.87 -0.11
C GLU A 49 5.02 19.59 -0.82
N LEU A 50 5.31 18.53 -0.05
CA LEU A 50 5.73 17.23 -0.59
C LEU A 50 4.68 16.63 -1.52
N TYR A 51 3.43 16.59 -1.06
CA TYR A 51 2.34 16.02 -1.84
C TYR A 51 2.05 16.87 -3.08
N THR A 52 2.20 18.20 -3.00
CA THR A 52 2.06 19.10 -4.14
C THR A 52 3.16 18.84 -5.17
N GLY A 53 4.40 18.62 -4.73
CA GLY A 53 5.50 18.17 -5.59
C GLY A 53 5.21 16.82 -6.29
N MET A 54 4.40 15.97 -5.67
CA MET A 54 3.91 14.72 -6.27
C MET A 54 2.67 14.89 -7.16
N GLY A 55 2.22 16.13 -7.41
CA GLY A 55 1.12 16.49 -8.30
C GLY A 55 -0.27 16.45 -7.66
N LEU A 56 -0.35 16.48 -6.32
CA LEU A 56 -1.63 16.57 -5.60
C LEU A 56 -2.09 18.01 -5.43
N ASN A 57 -3.41 18.19 -5.38
CA ASN A 57 -4.03 19.47 -5.06
C ASN A 57 -4.77 19.43 -3.71
N ASP A 58 -5.23 20.59 -3.24
CA ASP A 58 -5.88 20.74 -1.93
C ASP A 58 -7.06 19.78 -1.70
N LYS A 59 -7.90 19.54 -2.73
CA LYS A 59 -9.01 18.59 -2.62
C LYS A 59 -8.53 17.17 -2.36
N GLN A 60 -7.39 16.81 -2.94
CA GLN A 60 -6.81 15.48 -2.79
C GLN A 60 -6.12 15.31 -1.45
N LEU A 61 -5.48 16.37 -0.94
CA LEU A 61 -4.96 16.39 0.43
C LEU A 61 -6.07 16.20 1.46
N ALA A 62 -7.23 16.85 1.27
CA ALA A 62 -8.39 16.65 2.11
C ALA A 62 -8.91 15.20 2.08
N ILE A 63 -8.84 14.52 0.92
CA ILE A 63 -9.15 13.09 0.80
C ILE A 63 -8.16 12.24 1.62
N LEU A 64 -6.86 12.54 1.55
CA LEU A 64 -5.86 11.82 2.34
C LEU A 64 -6.04 12.04 3.84
N LYS A 65 -6.35 13.27 4.26
CA LYS A 65 -6.56 13.64 5.66
C LYS A 65 -7.76 12.95 6.28
N SER A 66 -8.86 12.86 5.53
CA SER A 66 -10.12 12.25 6.00
C SER A 66 -10.22 10.74 5.74
N GLY A 67 -9.22 10.13 5.11
CA GLY A 67 -9.22 8.71 4.81
C GLY A 67 -9.10 7.82 6.04
N ILE A 68 -9.70 6.62 5.98
CA ILE A 68 -9.60 5.63 7.07
C ILE A 68 -8.33 4.79 6.90
N PRO A 69 -7.37 4.82 7.86
CA PRO A 69 -6.14 4.03 7.77
C PRO A 69 -6.40 2.53 7.58
N LYS A 70 -5.54 1.87 6.79
CA LYS A 70 -5.63 0.43 6.43
C LYS A 70 -6.91 0.03 5.68
N GLN A 71 -7.70 1.00 5.21
CA GLN A 71 -8.93 0.75 4.48
C GLN A 71 -9.00 1.59 3.20
N ASP A 72 -8.84 2.91 3.33
CA ASP A 72 -8.87 3.85 2.22
C ASP A 72 -7.49 3.97 1.58
N TYR A 73 -7.46 4.07 0.25
CA TYR A 73 -6.27 4.37 -0.55
C TYR A 73 -6.66 5.33 -1.65
N TYR A 74 -5.81 6.30 -1.96
CA TYR A 74 -6.03 7.24 -3.04
C TYR A 74 -5.09 6.94 -4.20
N MET A 75 -5.64 6.48 -5.31
CA MET A 75 -4.89 6.06 -6.49
C MET A 75 -4.90 7.17 -7.55
N VAL A 76 -3.72 7.49 -8.06
CA VAL A 76 -3.50 8.37 -9.22
C VAL A 76 -2.82 7.56 -10.30
N SER A 77 -3.37 7.57 -11.50
CA SER A 77 -2.86 6.82 -12.67
C SER A 77 -3.13 7.60 -13.95
N PRO A 78 -2.53 7.22 -15.09
CA PRO A 78 -2.85 7.83 -16.38
C PRO A 78 -4.33 7.71 -16.77
N GLN A 79 -5.02 6.69 -16.25
CA GLN A 79 -6.45 6.44 -16.51
C GLN A 79 -7.37 7.30 -15.63
N GLY A 80 -6.82 8.01 -14.64
CA GLY A 80 -7.59 8.86 -13.74
C GLY A 80 -7.20 8.71 -12.28
N ARG A 81 -8.02 9.31 -11.42
CA ARG A 81 -7.76 9.45 -9.99
C ARG A 81 -8.99 9.01 -9.20
N ARG A 82 -8.82 8.16 -8.19
CA ARG A 82 -9.94 7.63 -7.40
C ARG A 82 -9.52 7.25 -5.99
N LYS A 83 -10.41 7.49 -5.03
CA LYS A 83 -10.37 6.79 -3.74
C LYS A 83 -10.86 5.36 -3.95
N VAL A 84 -10.13 4.39 -3.43
CA VAL A 84 -10.50 2.98 -3.41
C VAL A 84 -10.41 2.47 -1.99
N GLN A 85 -11.22 1.44 -1.71
CA GLN A 85 -11.13 0.71 -0.47
C GLN A 85 -10.64 -0.69 -0.78
N LEU A 86 -9.62 -1.14 -0.06
CA LEU A 86 -9.26 -2.56 -0.06
C LEU A 86 -10.31 -3.30 0.77
N ALA A 87 -11.39 -3.73 0.11
CA ALA A 87 -12.44 -4.53 0.72
C ALA A 87 -11.99 -5.99 0.92
N LEU A 88 -10.86 -6.18 1.61
CA LEU A 88 -10.33 -7.49 1.96
C LEU A 88 -11.25 -8.13 2.99
N LYS A 89 -11.87 -9.25 2.61
CA LYS A 89 -12.80 -10.00 3.47
C LYS A 89 -12.26 -11.40 3.75
N GLY A 90 -12.68 -11.96 4.89
CA GLY A 90 -12.48 -13.36 5.28
C GLY A 90 -11.11 -13.92 4.91
N LYS A 91 -11.08 -14.70 3.82
CA LYS A 91 -9.89 -15.37 3.29
C LYS A 91 -8.77 -14.42 2.90
N ALA A 92 -9.08 -13.36 2.15
CA ALA A 92 -8.05 -12.41 1.68
C ALA A 92 -7.41 -11.66 2.86
N LEU A 93 -8.21 -11.26 3.84
CA LEU A 93 -7.73 -10.57 5.04
C LEU A 93 -6.89 -11.50 5.92
N ALA A 94 -7.23 -12.79 6.01
CA ALA A 94 -6.46 -13.76 6.78
C ALA A 94 -5.02 -13.94 6.29
N PHE A 95 -4.73 -13.66 5.02
CA PHE A 95 -3.37 -13.66 4.49
C PHE A 95 -2.75 -12.26 4.50
N VAL A 96 -3.41 -11.28 3.90
CA VAL A 96 -2.84 -9.93 3.71
C VAL A 96 -2.66 -9.19 5.04
N GLY A 97 -3.51 -9.47 6.03
CA GLY A 97 -3.42 -8.90 7.38
C GLY A 97 -2.44 -9.60 8.32
N ALA A 98 -1.88 -10.75 7.94
CA ALA A 98 -1.00 -11.57 8.77
C ALA A 98 0.46 -11.07 8.71
N SER A 99 0.70 -9.83 9.15
CA SER A 99 2.02 -9.19 9.10
C SER A 99 2.79 -9.24 10.43
N ASP A 100 2.18 -9.72 11.51
CA ASP A 100 2.83 -9.83 12.81
C ASP A 100 3.72 -11.08 12.91
N LYS A 101 4.71 -11.05 13.81
CA LYS A 101 5.71 -12.12 13.95
C LYS A 101 5.09 -13.48 14.27
N ALA A 102 4.03 -13.52 15.08
CA ALA A 102 3.40 -14.77 15.50
C ALA A 102 2.63 -15.40 14.34
N SER A 103 1.84 -14.61 13.60
CA SER A 103 1.14 -15.09 12.41
C SER A 103 2.11 -15.60 11.34
N ILE A 104 3.21 -14.88 11.09
CA ILE A 104 4.23 -15.30 10.10
C ILE A 104 4.91 -16.59 10.54
N ALA A 105 5.26 -16.74 11.82
CA ALA A 105 5.86 -17.98 12.35
C ALA A 105 4.90 -19.16 12.17
N ARG A 106 3.62 -18.99 12.53
CA ARG A 106 2.61 -20.04 12.40
C ARG A 106 2.39 -20.46 10.95
N ILE A 107 2.33 -19.51 10.02
CA ILE A 107 2.22 -19.81 8.58
C ILE A 107 3.42 -20.64 8.11
N ARG A 108 4.63 -20.35 8.57
CA ARG A 108 5.85 -21.10 8.21
C ARG A 108 5.84 -22.52 8.78
N GLU A 109 5.40 -22.70 10.03
CA GLU A 109 5.20 -24.02 10.63
C GLU A 109 4.22 -24.85 9.82
N LEU A 110 3.04 -24.31 9.53
CA LEU A 110 2.02 -25.00 8.74
C LEU A 110 2.54 -25.37 7.34
N ALA A 111 3.30 -24.47 6.71
CA ALA A 111 3.90 -24.73 5.40
C ALA A 111 4.95 -25.84 5.45
N ALA A 112 5.73 -25.93 6.54
CA ALA A 112 6.71 -26.99 6.75
C ALA A 112 6.05 -28.35 7.07
N GLU A 113 4.99 -28.36 7.89
CA GLU A 113 4.29 -29.58 8.31
C GLU A 113 3.42 -30.18 7.19
N HIS A 114 2.75 -29.34 6.39
CA HIS A 114 1.70 -29.79 5.49
C HIS A 114 2.01 -29.56 4.00
N GLY A 115 3.14 -28.95 3.67
CA GLY A 115 3.57 -28.69 2.30
C GLY A 115 2.70 -27.67 1.55
N PRO A 116 3.15 -27.18 0.38
CA PRO A 116 2.64 -25.98 -0.30
C PRO A 116 1.18 -26.07 -0.79
N GLY A 117 0.55 -27.24 -0.78
CA GLY A 117 -0.82 -27.43 -1.25
C GLY A 117 -1.89 -27.46 -0.16
N ASN A 118 -1.52 -27.64 1.12
CA ASN A 118 -2.50 -27.97 2.16
C ASN A 118 -2.49 -27.01 3.36
N TRP A 119 -1.37 -26.33 3.61
CA TRP A 119 -1.23 -25.43 4.75
C TRP A 119 -2.21 -24.25 4.71
N GLN A 120 -2.57 -23.77 3.52
CA GLN A 120 -3.49 -22.64 3.33
C GLN A 120 -4.89 -22.95 3.85
N HIS A 121 -5.37 -24.18 3.62
CA HIS A 121 -6.68 -24.62 4.09
C HIS A 121 -6.73 -24.72 5.62
N ILE A 122 -5.66 -25.20 6.23
CA ILE A 122 -5.52 -25.31 7.69
C ILE A 122 -5.44 -23.91 8.31
N TRP A 123 -4.63 -23.01 7.74
CA TRP A 123 -4.56 -21.61 8.15
C TRP A 123 -5.93 -20.91 8.12
N LEU A 124 -6.68 -21.06 7.03
CA LEU A 124 -8.02 -20.46 6.92
C LEU A 124 -8.99 -21.02 7.97
N ARG A 125 -8.87 -22.31 8.32
CA ARG A 125 -9.66 -22.95 9.39
C ARG A 125 -9.30 -22.41 10.76
N GLU A 126 -8.01 -22.28 11.07
CA GLU A 126 -7.52 -21.66 12.32
C GLU A 126 -7.99 -20.20 12.46
N ARG A 127 -8.13 -19.49 11.34
CA ARG A 127 -8.63 -18.10 11.29
C ARG A 127 -10.16 -18.00 11.26
N GLY A 128 -10.89 -19.12 11.27
CA GLY A 128 -12.36 -19.14 11.26
C GLY A 128 -13.01 -18.64 9.95
N VAL A 129 -12.27 -18.68 8.84
CA VAL A 129 -12.69 -18.12 7.54
C VAL A 129 -12.56 -19.13 6.38
N ALA A 130 -12.54 -20.42 6.69
CA ALA A 130 -12.43 -21.53 5.73
C ALA A 130 -13.64 -21.64 4.79
#